data_AF-A0A560X9R8-F1
#
_entry.id   AF-A0A560X9R8-F1
#
_cell.length_a   1.000
_cell.length_b   1.000
_cell.length_c   1.000
_cell.angle_alpha   90.00
_cell.angle_beta   90.00
_cell.angle_gamma   90.00
#
_symmetry.space_group_name_H-M   'P 1'
#
loop_
_entity.id
_entity.type
_entity.pdbx_description
1 polymer ?
#
loop_
_entity_poly.entity_id
_entity_poly.type
_entity_poly.pdbx_seq_one_letter_code
_entity_poly.pdbx_strand_id
1 'polypeptide(L)' 'MSRTAIRPFLISKDEEGHFRLTVRETRYNSQGYPLTSSLLQDEKFKTAAAVRAFARDAFRAEAGQFATK' A
#
# COMPACT_ATOMS: atom_id res chain seq x y z
N MET A 1 22.09 8.09 4.35
CA MET A 1 20.91 7.22 4.45
C MET A 1 20.21 7.19 3.10
N SER A 2 20.10 6.04 2.46
CA SER A 2 19.31 5.92 1.22
C SER A 2 17.86 6.22 1.56
N ARG A 3 17.34 7.32 1.01
CA ARG A 3 15.96 7.76 1.19
C ARG A 3 15.10 6.89 0.25
N THR A 4 15.00 5.59 0.55
CA THR A 4 14.15 4.68 -0.22
C THR A 4 12.74 5.26 -0.18
N ALA A 5 12.17 5.52 -1.36
CA ALA A 5 10.82 6.05 -1.47
C ALA A 5 9.86 5.10 -0.74
N ILE A 6 9.17 5.61 0.28
CA ILE A 6 8.18 4.84 1.03
C ILE A 6 7.03 4.58 0.06
N ARG A 7 6.75 3.31 -0.20
CA ARG A 7 5.63 2.85 -1.04
C ARG A 7 4.57 2.21 -0.15
N PRO A 8 3.79 3.02 0.59
CA PRO A 8 2.84 2.52 1.58
C PRO A 8 1.76 1.62 0.95
N PHE A 9 1.38 1.84 -0.31
CA PHE A 9 0.29 1.09 -0.94
C PHE A 9 0.82 -0.11 -1.73
N LEU A 10 0.59 -1.33 -1.24
CA LEU A 10 0.93 -2.56 -1.92
C LEU A 10 -0.31 -3.12 -2.63
N ILE A 11 -0.18 -3.33 -3.93
CA ILE A 11 -1.19 -4.01 -4.75
C ILE A 11 -0.70 -5.44 -4.99
N SER A 12 -1.51 -6.42 -4.61
CA SER A 12 -1.23 -7.84 -4.82
C SER A 12 -2.43 -8.54 -5.44
N LYS A 13 -2.19 -9.64 -6.16
CA LYS A 13 -3.25 -10.50 -6.67
C LYS A 13 -3.44 -11.69 -5.72
N ASP A 14 -4.67 -12.00 -5.35
CA ASP A 14 -4.98 -13.20 -4.56
C ASP A 14 -5.14 -14.45 -5.45
N GLU A 15 -5.30 -15.60 -4.80
CA GLU A 15 -5.41 -16.92 -5.47
C GLU A 15 -6.68 -17.03 -6.33
N GLU A 16 -7.74 -16.32 -5.97
CA GLU A 16 -9.00 -16.21 -6.73
C GLU A 16 -8.86 -15.27 -7.95
N GLY A 17 -7.76 -14.53 -8.03
CA GLY A 17 -7.43 -13.63 -9.12
C GLY A 17 -7.94 -12.20 -8.97
N HIS A 18 -8.42 -11.83 -7.78
CA HIS A 18 -8.77 -10.47 -7.42
C HIS A 18 -7.53 -9.67 -7.00
N PHE A 19 -7.56 -8.36 -7.26
CA PHE A 19 -6.56 -7.44 -6.75
C PHE A 19 -6.96 -6.96 -5.36
N ARG A 20 -6.00 -6.98 -4.45
CA ARG A 20 -6.13 -6.54 -3.05
C ARG A 20 -5.21 -5.36 -2.79
N LEU A 21 -5.63 -4.48 -1.88
CA LEU A 21 -4.83 -3.37 -1.38
C LEU A 21 -4.32 -3.70 0.02
N THR A 22 -3.02 -3.60 0.24
CA THR A 22 -2.43 -3.57 1.58
C THR A 22 -1.82 -2.20 1.82
N VAL A 23 -2.30 -1.50 2.85
CA VAL A 23 -1.75 -0.22 3.28
C VAL A 23 -0.67 -0.48 4.32
N ARG A 24 0.52 0.06 4.10
CA ARG A 24 1.67 -0.05 4.99
C ARG A 24 1.95 1.30 5.61
N GLU A 25 1.89 1.38 6.92
CA GLU A 25 2.22 2.59 7.66
C GLU A 25 3.60 2.41 8.30
N THR A 26 4.51 3.34 8.03
CA THR A 26 5.82 3.37 8.67
C THR A 26 5.87 4.55 9.63
N ARG A 27 6.01 4.24 10.93
CA ARG A 27 6.24 5.24 11.98
C ARG A 27 7.61 5.02 12.61
N TYR A 28 8.18 6.03 13.24
CA TYR A 28 9.47 5.93 13.92
C TYR A 28 9.25 5.90 15.44
N ASN A 29 9.97 5.00 16.13
CA ASN A 29 9.98 5.02 17.59
C ASN A 29 10.89 6.14 18.13
N SER A 30 10.95 6.30 19.46
CA SER A 30 11.80 7.31 20.11
C SER A 30 13.30 7.14 19.85
N GLN A 31 13.74 5.98 19.37
CA GLN A 31 15.12 5.67 18.99
C GLN A 31 15.38 5.86 17.49
N GLY A 32 14.40 6.33 16.72
CA GLY A 32 14.55 6.57 15.28
C GLY A 32 14.50 5.30 14.42
N TYR A 33 14.05 4.16 14.96
CA TYR A 33 13.87 2.94 14.18
C TYR A 33 12.50 2.92 13.49
N PRO A 34 12.44 2.50 12.20
CA PRO A 34 11.18 2.38 11.48
C PRO A 34 10.39 1.15 11.94
N LEU A 35 9.15 1.37 12.33
CA LEU A 35 8.14 0.36 12.61
C LEU A 35 7.15 0.35 11.45
N THR A 36 7.08 -0.75 10.73
CA THR A 36 6.13 -0.91 9.62
C THR A 36 4.98 -1.80 10.06
N SER A 37 3.76 -1.29 9.93
CA SER A 37 2.53 -2.07 10.08
C SER A 37 1.89 -2.26 8.71
N SER A 38 1.21 -3.39 8.50
CA SER A 38 0.51 -3.69 7.25
C SER A 38 -0.95 -4.04 7.52
N LEU A 39 -1.85 -3.31 6.89
CA LEU A 39 -3.29 -3.50 6.98
C LEU A 39 -3.84 -3.89 5.60
N LEU A 40 -4.28 -5.15 5.47
CA LEU A 40 -5.00 -5.62 4.30
C LEU A 40 -6.41 -5.00 4.30
N GLN A 41 -6.81 -4.43 3.17
CA GLN A 41 -8.17 -3.94 2.99
C GLN A 41 -9.09 -5.09 2.56
N ASP A 42 -10.32 -5.07 3.05
CA ASP A 42 -11.30 -6.14 2.79
C ASP A 42 -11.80 -6.12 1.35
N GLU A 43 -11.76 -4.96 0.70
CA GLU A 43 -12.19 -4.78 -0.68
C GLU A 43 -11.38 -5.62 -1.67
N LYS A 44 -12.11 -6.33 -2.54
CA LYS A 44 -11.58 -7.08 -3.67
C LYS A 44 -11.86 -6.31 -4.96
N PHE A 45 -10.84 -6.12 -5.76
CA PHE A 45 -10.92 -5.36 -7.01
C PHE A 45 -10.70 -6.26 -8.22
N LYS A 46 -11.39 -5.95 -9.33
CA LYS A 46 -11.20 -6.69 -10.59
C LYS A 46 -9.93 -6.29 -11.34
N THR A 47 -9.42 -5.07 -11.12
CA THR A 47 -8.24 -4.54 -11.81
C THR A 47 -7.33 -3.76 -10.86
N ALA A 48 -6.03 -3.73 -11.14
CA ALA A 48 -5.07 -2.90 -10.40
C ALA A 48 -5.37 -1.39 -10.51
N ALA A 49 -5.98 -0.95 -11.62
CA ALA A 49 -6.39 0.45 -11.78
C ALA A 49 -7.50 0.84 -10.77
N ALA A 50 -8.46 -0.06 -10.53
CA ALA A 50 -9.51 0.16 -9.53
C ALA A 50 -8.92 0.27 -8.11
N VAL A 51 -7.91 -0.56 -7.78
CA VAL A 51 -7.18 -0.45 -6.51
C VAL A 51 -6.51 0.93 -6.37
N ARG A 52 -5.84 1.41 -7.43
CA ARG A 52 -5.16 2.72 -7.41
C ARG A 52 -6.15 3.87 -7.26
N ALA A 53 -7.31 3.80 -7.91
CA ALA A 53 -8.37 4.78 -7.77
C ALA A 53 -8.91 4.80 -6.33
N PHE A 54 -9.26 3.65 -5.78
CA PHE A 54 -9.68 3.53 -4.38
C PHE A 54 -8.64 4.09 -3.40
N ALA A 55 -7.36 3.74 -3.59
CA ALA A 55 -6.28 4.25 -2.76
C ALA A 55 -6.11 5.78 -2.86
N ARG A 56 -6.32 6.36 -4.05
CA ARG A 56 -6.32 7.81 -4.26
C ARG A 56 -7.48 8.48 -3.53
N ASP A 57 -8.67 7.91 -3.63
CA ASP A 57 -9.88 8.54 -3.08
C ASP A 57 -9.96 8.38 -1.55
N ALA A 58 -9.69 7.19 -1.03
CA ALA A 58 -9.79 6.88 0.40
C ALA A 58 -8.53 7.31 1.20
N PHE A 59 -7.34 7.18 0.61
CA PHE A 59 -6.07 7.38 1.32
C PHE A 59 -5.20 8.50 0.73
N ARG A 60 -5.71 9.25 -0.26
CA ARG A 60 -4.96 10.32 -0.96
C ARG A 60 -3.62 9.84 -1.52
N ALA A 61 -3.58 8.58 -1.95
CA ALA A 61 -2.37 7.95 -2.46
C ALA A 61 -1.83 8.64 -3.72
N GLU A 62 -0.52 8.90 -3.76
CA GLU A 62 0.14 9.45 -4.94
C GLU A 62 0.71 8.36 -5.86
N ALA A 63 0.94 8.69 -7.13
CA ALA A 63 1.41 7.71 -8.13
C ALA A 63 2.73 7.02 -7.75
N GLY A 64 3.64 7.72 -7.06
CA GLY A 64 4.93 7.16 -6.62
C GLY A 64 4.86 6.27 -5.37
N GLN A 65 3.71 6.21 -4.70
CA GLN A 65 3.53 5.51 -3.42
C GLN A 65 3.05 4.07 -3.57
N PHE A 66 2.85 3.60 -4.82
CA PHE A 66 2.38 2.25 -5.10
C PHE A 66 3.54 1.28 -5.33
N ALA A 67 3.45 0.11 -4.70
CA ALA A 67 4.24 -1.07 -5.01
C ALA A 67 3.30 -2.15 -5.57
N THR A 68 3.80 -2.98 -6.48
CA THR A 68 3.06 -4.15 -7.00
C THR A 68 3.91 -5.38 -6.71
N LYS A 69 3.28 -6.45 -6.22
CA LYS A 69 3.92 -7.74 -5.94
C LYS A 69 3.14 -8.86 -6.62
#